data_AF-A0A3C2B7S0-F1
#
_entry.id   AF-A0A3C2B7S0-F1
#
_cell.length_a   1.000
_cell.length_b   1.000
_cell.length_c   1.000
_cell.angle_alpha   90.00
_cell.angle_beta   90.00
_cell.angle_gamma   90.00
#
_symmetry.space_group_name_H-M   'P 1'
#
loop_
_entity.id
_entity.type
_entity.pdbx_description
1 polymer ?
#
loop_
_entity_poly.entity_id
_entity_poly.type
_entity_poly.pdbx_seq_one_letter_code
_entity_poly.pdbx_strand_id
1 'polypeptide(L)'
;MTALDEHAAAAVADHVGQVWADDILPTLHDYIRIPCVSVLFDPEWRAHGHLDQAIALIREWCAARTIAGLTVEVIELPGRTPVILCEVPAFGSAGQALPHDDTVLLYGHCDKQPEMTG
;
A
#
# COMPACT_ATOMS: atom_id res chain seq x y z
N MET A 1 -31.36 2.79 2.91
CA MET A 1 -30.26 2.30 3.78
C MET A 1 -30.93 1.73 5.02
N THR A 2 -30.74 0.44 5.27
CA THR A 2 -31.36 -0.25 6.41
C THR A 2 -30.50 -0.06 7.66
N ALA A 3 -31.08 -0.24 8.86
CA ALA A 3 -30.32 -0.13 10.12
C ALA A 3 -29.13 -1.10 10.23
N LEU A 4 -29.15 -2.21 9.45
CA LEU A 4 -28.02 -3.14 9.31
C LEU A 4 -26.85 -2.51 8.54
N ASP A 5 -27.13 -1.69 7.52
CA ASP A 5 -26.12 -1.00 6.72
C ASP A 5 -25.42 0.08 7.54
N GLU A 6 -26.16 0.77 8.41
CA GLU A 6 -25.62 1.81 9.31
C GLU A 6 -24.68 1.22 10.37
N HIS A 7 -25.02 0.07 10.93
CA HIS A 7 -24.18 -0.62 11.92
C HIS A 7 -22.89 -1.17 11.28
N ALA A 8 -22.97 -1.68 10.05
CA ALA A 8 -21.81 -2.13 9.29
C ALA A 8 -20.87 -0.97 8.94
N ALA A 9 -21.42 0.17 8.51
CA ALA A 9 -20.64 1.36 8.22
C ALA A 9 -19.91 1.90 9.46
N ALA A 10 -20.57 1.90 10.62
CA ALA A 10 -19.96 2.30 11.89
C ALA A 10 -18.81 1.37 12.29
N ALA A 11 -19.01 0.05 12.20
CA ALA A 11 -17.96 -0.93 12.50
C ALA A 11 -16.74 -0.80 11.58
N VAL A 12 -16.95 -0.52 10.29
CA VAL A 12 -15.86 -0.24 9.34
C VAL A 12 -15.11 1.03 9.74
N ALA A 13 -15.82 2.11 10.06
CA ALA A 13 -15.22 3.37 10.45
C ALA A 13 -14.37 3.23 11.74
N ASP A 14 -14.89 2.52 12.74
CA ASP A 14 -14.18 2.25 13.98
C ASP A 14 -12.91 1.43 13.74
N HIS A 15 -13.01 0.37 12.93
CA HIS A 15 -11.86 -0.46 12.58
C HIS A 15 -10.78 0.33 11.83
N VAL A 16 -11.18 1.12 10.82
CA VAL A 16 -10.26 1.98 10.07
C VAL A 16 -9.60 3.01 11.00
N GLY A 17 -10.35 3.62 11.91
CA GLY A 17 -9.82 4.57 12.88
C GLY A 17 -8.76 3.95 13.80
N GLN A 18 -9.00 2.73 14.29
CA GLN A 18 -8.04 1.99 15.11
C GLN A 18 -6.78 1.65 14.31
N VAL A 19 -6.92 1.04 13.13
CA VAL A 19 -5.77 0.70 12.27
C VAL A 19 -4.98 1.96 11.87
N TRP A 20 -5.67 3.09 11.65
CA TRP A 20 -5.02 4.35 11.35
C TRP A 20 -4.13 4.83 12.49
N ALA A 21 -4.68 4.85 13.71
CA ALA A 21 -3.97 5.35 14.90
C ALA A 21 -2.83 4.42 15.33
N ASP A 22 -3.09 3.12 15.36
CA ASP A 22 -2.19 2.14 15.98
C ASP A 22 -1.12 1.63 15.01
N ASP A 23 -1.43 1.51 13.72
CA ASP A 23 -0.53 0.92 12.72
C ASP A 23 -0.05 1.92 11.66
N ILE A 24 -0.96 2.63 10.99
CA ILE A 24 -0.61 3.47 9.83
C ILE A 24 0.21 4.67 10.27
N LEU A 25 -0.22 5.41 11.30
CA LEU A 25 0.43 6.65 11.70
C LEU A 25 1.90 6.43 12.15
N PRO A 26 2.23 5.45 13.02
CA PRO A 26 3.63 5.16 13.35
C PRO A 26 4.46 4.76 12.12
N THR A 27 3.92 3.89 11.27
CA THR A 27 4.60 3.42 10.05
C THR A 27 4.86 4.57 9.08
N LEU A 28 3.90 5.49 8.91
CA LEU A 28 4.06 6.68 8.09
C LEU A 28 5.13 7.61 8.63
N HIS A 29 5.27 7.76 9.95
CA HIS A 29 6.37 8.53 10.52
C HIS A 29 7.74 7.93 10.17
N ASP A 30 7.88 6.61 10.24
CA ASP A 30 9.12 5.92 9.88
C ASP A 30 9.40 6.04 8.37
N TYR A 31 8.37 5.86 7.53
CA TYR A 31 8.48 6.09 6.09
C TYR A 31 8.90 7.53 5.78
N ILE A 32 8.31 8.55 6.43
CA ILE A 32 8.64 9.97 6.20
C ILE A 32 10.13 10.24 6.44
N ARG A 33 10.75 9.61 7.45
CA ARG A 33 12.18 9.78 7.79
C ARG A 33 13.15 9.25 6.73
N ILE A 34 12.70 8.37 5.83
CA ILE A 34 13.53 7.82 4.76
C ILE A 34 13.66 8.85 3.63
N PRO A 35 14.85 9.34 3.26
CA PRO A 35 15.00 10.35 2.20
C PRO A 35 14.96 9.71 0.79
N CYS A 36 13.86 9.00 0.48
CA CYS A 36 13.65 8.29 -0.79
C CYS A 36 13.12 9.23 -1.90
N VAL A 37 13.93 10.22 -2.29
CA VAL A 37 13.56 11.13 -3.38
C VAL A 37 13.49 10.41 -4.74
N SER A 38 12.71 10.95 -5.67
CA SER A 38 12.55 10.39 -7.01
C SER A 38 13.88 10.36 -7.77
N VAL A 39 14.01 9.42 -8.72
CA VAL A 39 15.21 9.23 -9.57
C VAL A 39 15.65 10.52 -10.27
N LEU A 40 14.71 11.42 -10.56
CA LEU A 40 15.00 12.71 -11.16
C LEU A 40 15.88 13.61 -10.25
N PHE A 41 15.78 13.43 -8.94
CA PHE A 41 16.51 14.21 -7.93
C PHE A 41 17.68 13.45 -7.31
N ASP A 42 17.72 12.13 -7.48
CA ASP A 42 18.82 11.27 -7.08
C ASP A 42 19.18 10.26 -8.18
N PRO A 43 20.10 10.61 -9.10
CA PRO A 43 20.56 9.70 -10.14
C PRO A 43 21.28 8.45 -9.59
N GLU A 44 21.82 8.53 -8.37
CA GLU A 44 22.51 7.45 -7.66
C GLU A 44 21.61 6.71 -6.67
N TRP A 45 20.27 6.84 -6.80
CA TRP A 45 19.25 6.28 -5.90
C TRP A 45 19.47 4.82 -5.53
N ARG A 46 19.95 4.01 -6.48
CA ARG A 46 20.20 2.58 -6.26
C ARG A 46 21.39 2.37 -5.32
N ALA A 47 22.42 3.20 -5.42
CA ALA A 47 23.58 3.14 -4.53
C ALA A 47 23.24 3.71 -3.14
N HIS A 48 22.43 4.77 -3.08
CA HIS A 48 21.97 5.35 -1.80
C HIS A 48 20.98 4.44 -1.06
N GLY A 49 20.21 3.61 -1.77
CA GLY A 49 19.38 2.56 -1.17
C GLY A 49 18.16 3.04 -0.39
N HIS A 50 17.87 4.35 -0.37
CA HIS A 50 16.72 4.90 0.35
C HIS A 50 15.39 4.41 -0.22
N LEU A 51 15.28 4.29 -1.54
CA LEU A 51 14.08 3.74 -2.17
C LEU A 51 13.88 2.27 -1.79
N ASP A 52 14.95 1.47 -1.76
CA ASP A 52 14.90 0.07 -1.33
C ASP A 52 14.42 -0.06 0.12
N GLN A 53 14.91 0.83 1.00
CA GLN A 53 14.48 0.90 2.39
C GLN A 53 12.97 1.25 2.51
N ALA A 54 12.49 2.22 1.75
CA ALA A 54 11.07 2.60 1.74
C ALA A 54 10.18 1.46 1.21
N ILE A 55 10.60 0.80 0.13
CA ILE A 55 9.90 -0.35 -0.46
C ILE A 55 9.83 -1.50 0.54
N ALA A 56 10.92 -1.82 1.24
CA ALA A 56 10.94 -2.88 2.24
C ALA A 56 9.96 -2.58 3.39
N LEU A 57 9.96 -1.36 3.92
CA LEU A 57 9.05 -0.94 4.99
C LEU A 57 7.57 -1.06 4.57
N ILE A 58 7.21 -0.56 3.38
CA ILE A 58 5.83 -0.61 2.89
C ILE A 58 5.42 -2.07 2.61
N ARG A 59 6.29 -2.87 1.98
CA ARG A 59 6.06 -4.29 1.72
C ARG A 59 5.78 -5.04 3.02
N GLU A 60 6.61 -4.85 4.04
CA GLU A 60 6.45 -5.51 5.35
C GLU A 60 5.13 -5.14 6.01
N TRP A 61 4.75 -3.86 5.98
CA TRP A 61 3.47 -3.42 6.52
C TRP A 61 2.28 -4.05 5.77
N CYS A 62 2.32 -4.08 4.43
CA CYS A 62 1.30 -4.72 3.59
C CYS A 62 1.21 -6.22 3.84
N ALA A 63 2.35 -6.93 3.90
CA ALA A 63 2.39 -8.38 4.11
C ALA A 63 1.91 -8.79 5.51
N ALA A 64 1.95 -7.90 6.49
CA ALA A 64 1.42 -8.15 7.84
C ALA A 64 -0.12 -8.06 7.92
N ARG A 65 -0.80 -7.60 6.86
CA ARG A 65 -2.27 -7.45 6.89
C ARG A 65 -2.95 -8.81 6.79
N THR A 66 -3.94 -9.04 7.64
CA THR A 66 -4.73 -10.30 7.63
C THR A 66 -5.86 -10.19 6.60
N ILE A 67 -5.50 -10.20 5.31
CA ILE A 67 -6.44 -10.18 4.19
C ILE A 67 -6.35 -11.54 3.48
N ALA A 68 -7.49 -12.22 3.31
CA ALA A 68 -7.51 -13.54 2.71
C ALA A 68 -6.95 -13.49 1.28
N GLY A 69 -6.02 -14.41 0.97
CA GLY A 69 -5.35 -14.56 -0.33
C GLY A 69 -4.62 -13.32 -0.87
N LEU A 70 -4.35 -12.32 -0.03
CA LEU A 70 -3.45 -11.23 -0.40
C LEU A 70 -2.06 -11.78 -0.72
N THR A 71 -1.55 -11.45 -1.90
CA THR A 71 -0.13 -11.57 -2.25
C THR A 71 0.51 -10.18 -2.22
N VAL A 72 1.79 -10.10 -1.84
CA VAL A 72 2.58 -8.86 -1.84
C VAL A 72 3.93 -9.15 -2.45
N GLU A 73 4.14 -8.64 -3.67
CA GLU A 73 5.34 -8.86 -4.46
C GLU A 73 6.08 -7.54 -4.72
N VAL A 74 7.41 -7.60 -4.74
CA VAL A 74 8.23 -6.48 -5.21
C VAL A 74 8.78 -6.87 -6.57
N ILE A 75 8.32 -6.18 -7.61
CA ILE A 75 8.74 -6.40 -8.99
C ILE A 75 9.91 -5.47 -9.29
N GLU A 76 11.04 -6.05 -9.68
CA GLU A 76 12.23 -5.31 -10.10
C GLU A 76 12.57 -5.59 -11.56
N LEU A 77 12.94 -4.53 -12.29
CA LEU A 77 13.45 -4.62 -13.66
C LEU A 77 14.80 -3.90 -13.74
N PRO A 78 15.75 -4.39 -14.58
CA PRO A 78 17.03 -3.73 -14.76
C PRO A 78 16.88 -2.25 -15.13
N GLY A 79 17.53 -1.38 -14.35
CA GLY A 79 17.53 0.07 -14.57
C GLY A 79 16.21 0.78 -14.27
N ARG A 80 15.26 0.15 -13.56
CA ARG A 80 13.99 0.77 -13.15
C ARG A 80 13.79 0.72 -11.64
N THR A 81 12.98 1.65 -11.13
CA THR A 81 12.55 1.64 -9.72
C THR A 81 11.65 0.43 -9.45
N PRO A 82 11.69 -0.13 -8.23
CA PRO A 82 10.82 -1.25 -7.86
C PRO A 82 9.33 -0.88 -7.84
N VAL A 83 8.45 -1.86 -8.04
CA VAL A 83 6.99 -1.74 -7.90
C VAL A 83 6.52 -2.72 -6.83
N ILE A 84 5.72 -2.24 -5.87
CA ILE A 84 4.99 -3.12 -4.94
C ILE A 84 3.66 -3.46 -5.58
N LEU A 85 3.43 -4.75 -5.84
CA LEU A 85 2.18 -5.28 -6.34
C LEU A 85 1.46 -6.04 -5.22
N CYS A 86 0.27 -5.58 -4.86
CA CYS A 86 -0.62 -6.26 -3.94
C CYS A 86 -1.82 -6.80 -4.73
N GLU A 87 -2.05 -8.11 -4.72
CA GLU A 87 -3.18 -8.73 -5.41
C GLU A 87 -4.05 -9.51 -4.43
N VAL A 88 -5.38 -9.33 -4.55
CA VAL A 88 -6.38 -10.06 -3.78
C VAL A 88 -7.34 -10.70 -4.77
N PRO A 89 -7.37 -12.04 -4.90
CA PRO A 89 -8.32 -12.71 -5.79
C PRO A 89 -9.74 -12.52 -5.29
N ALA A 90 -10.73 -12.60 -6.18
CA ALA A 90 -12.14 -12.56 -5.78
C ALA A 90 -12.48 -13.74 -4.85
N PHE A 91 -13.29 -13.50 -3.81
CA PHE A 91 -13.78 -14.52 -2.88
C PHE A 91 -15.31 -14.61 -2.91
N GLY A 92 -15.83 -15.84 -2.80
CA GLY A 92 -17.26 -16.15 -2.87
C GLY A 92 -17.50 -17.38 -3.73
N SER A 93 -18.53 -18.17 -3.42
CA SER A 93 -18.74 -19.47 -4.06
C SER A 93 -18.94 -19.37 -5.58
N ALA A 94 -17.98 -19.93 -6.32
CA ALA A 94 -18.13 -20.36 -7.70
C ALA A 94 -19.39 -21.24 -7.81
N GLY A 95 -20.44 -20.73 -8.46
CA GLY A 95 -21.73 -21.44 -8.56
C GLY A 95 -22.90 -20.54 -8.93
N GLN A 96 -22.77 -19.24 -8.72
CA GLN A 96 -23.53 -18.24 -9.46
C GLN A 96 -22.48 -17.38 -10.15
N ALA A 97 -22.55 -17.26 -11.48
CA ALA A 97 -21.81 -16.22 -12.16
C ALA A 97 -22.22 -14.91 -11.50
N LEU A 98 -21.36 -14.35 -10.64
CA LEU A 98 -21.57 -13.00 -10.16
C LEU A 98 -21.54 -12.14 -11.43
N PRO A 99 -22.51 -11.25 -11.66
CA PRO A 99 -22.59 -10.48 -12.90
C PRO A 99 -21.37 -9.56 -13.17
N HIS A 100 -20.37 -9.57 -12.29
CA HIS A 100 -19.23 -8.66 -12.21
C HIS A 100 -17.97 -9.40 -11.71
N ASP A 101 -17.27 -10.10 -12.61
CA ASP A 101 -15.86 -10.50 -12.42
C ASP A 101 -14.95 -9.27 -12.69
N ASP A 102 -15.27 -8.13 -12.05
CA ASP A 102 -14.63 -6.85 -12.32
C ASP A 102 -13.41 -6.64 -11.42
N THR A 103 -12.28 -6.25 -12.02
CA THR A 103 -11.05 -5.91 -11.30
C THR A 103 -11.04 -4.43 -10.91
N VAL A 104 -10.75 -4.15 -9.63
CA VAL A 104 -10.50 -2.79 -9.14
C VAL A 104 -8.99 -2.56 -9.02
N LEU A 105 -8.49 -1.47 -9.61
CA LEU A 105 -7.10 -1.03 -9.48
C LEU A 105 -7.00 0.15 -8.50
N LEU A 106 -6.18 -0.01 -7.45
CA LEU A 106 -5.74 1.08 -6.59
C LEU A 106 -4.29 1.40 -6.92
N TYR A 107 -3.97 2.69 -7.10
CA TYR A 107 -2.64 3.16 -7.48
C TYR A 107 -2.15 4.26 -6.56
N GLY A 108 -0.85 4.22 -6.24
CA GLY A 108 -0.11 5.24 -5.52
C GLY A 108 1.39 5.15 -5.82
N HIS A 109 2.17 6.08 -5.26
CA HIS A 109 3.64 6.09 -5.38
C HIS A 109 4.30 6.41 -4.03
N CYS A 110 5.57 6.04 -3.87
CA CYS A 110 6.31 6.18 -2.59
C CYS A 110 7.67 6.88 -2.73
N ASP A 111 8.02 7.35 -3.91
CA ASP A 111 9.13 8.26 -4.12
C ASP A 111 8.73 9.69 -3.77
N LYS A 112 9.70 10.49 -3.32
CA LYS A 112 9.46 11.82 -2.76
C LYS A 112 9.99 12.92 -3.67
N GLN A 113 9.36 14.09 -3.56
CA GLN A 113 10.00 15.34 -4.00
C GLN A 113 11.17 15.67 -3.05
N PRO A 114 12.18 16.41 -3.52
CA PRO A 114 13.27 16.86 -2.66
C PRO A 114 12.76 17.88 -1.63
N GLU A 115 13.57 18.15 -0.62
CA GLU A 115 13.30 19.22 0.32
C GLU A 115 13.22 20.57 -0.40
N MET A 116 12.21 21.36 -0.06
CA MET A 116 12.04 22.71 -0.60
C MET A 116 12.77 23.71 0.29
N THR A 117 13.51 24.65 -0.31
CA THR A 117 13.98 25.85 0.38
C THR A 117 12.92 26.94 0.24
N GLY A 118 12.35 27.39 1.37
CA GLY A 118 11.45 28.54 1.45
C GLY A 118 12.16 29.83 1.83
#